data_AF-A0A5B0MD70-F1
#
_entry.id   AF-A0A5B0MD70-F1
#
_cell.length_a   1.000
_cell.length_b   1.000
_cell.length_c   1.000
_cell.angle_alpha   90.00
_cell.angle_beta   90.00
_cell.angle_gamma   90.00
#
_symmetry.space_group_name_H-M   'P 1'
#
loop_
_entity.id
_entity.type
_entity.pdbx_description
1 polymer ?
#
loop_
_entity_poly.entity_id
_entity_poly.type
_entity_poly.pdbx_seq_one_letter_code
_entity_poly.pdbx_strand_id
1 'polypeptide(L)'
;MLSTGEGQANRTTTENTGNQYEDLQQQQTNRDQLDQEFDYNQQHSTSHHFNFTDHENSSFNIRVQQLHQHFQAEHVKKKRLLEEKHWAEVYDSMFSSFKQCAVKTADWGDEDKWRQDWKDRCPCLDKRSRPLVLVDILSRRQIDVEFCDCQVDQVRLIQMGYIGTSPKFPRTAFSIRLLRLHDIIWKNCAVSITPFEKAIDEYLDANNPLILVSGADMDSDPLYTVSLA
;
A
#
# COMPACT_ATOMS: atom_id res chain seq x y z
N MET A 1 49.72 -37.74 29.53
CA MET A 1 49.80 -37.35 30.95
C MET A 1 49.92 -35.84 31.04
N LEU A 2 48.86 -35.15 31.44
CA LEU A 2 48.82 -34.13 32.50
C LEU A 2 47.43 -33.51 32.52
N SER A 3 46.95 -33.27 33.73
CA SER A 3 45.56 -33.14 34.11
C SER A 3 45.14 -31.67 34.28
N THR A 4 43.86 -31.41 33.96
CA THR A 4 42.88 -30.50 34.59
C THR A 4 43.31 -29.20 35.28
N GLY A 5 42.62 -28.12 34.91
CA GLY A 5 42.27 -27.01 35.79
C GLY A 5 40.87 -26.47 35.40
N GLU A 6 39.89 -26.65 36.27
CA GLU A 6 38.54 -26.09 36.16
C GLU A 6 38.54 -24.60 36.54
N GLY A 7 37.62 -23.83 35.93
CA GLY A 7 37.35 -22.45 36.30
C GLY A 7 36.00 -21.99 35.71
N GLN A 8 34.95 -22.08 36.51
CA GLN A 8 33.61 -21.56 36.23
C GLN A 8 33.60 -20.02 36.28
N ALA A 9 32.89 -19.38 35.35
CA ALA A 9 32.28 -18.07 35.57
C ALA A 9 31.02 -17.91 34.69
N ASN A 10 29.86 -18.11 35.33
CA ASN A 10 28.57 -17.64 34.82
C ASN A 10 28.53 -16.12 34.83
N ARG A 11 28.03 -15.48 33.77
CA ARG A 11 27.29 -14.21 33.88
C ARG A 11 26.28 -14.04 32.73
N THR A 12 25.03 -14.17 33.15
CA THR A 12 23.77 -13.63 32.64
C THR A 12 23.89 -12.41 31.71
N THR A 13 23.16 -12.44 30.60
CA THR A 13 22.60 -11.24 29.93
C THR A 13 21.36 -11.65 29.12
N THR A 14 20.33 -12.08 29.83
CA THR A 14 18.95 -11.87 29.40
C THR A 14 18.59 -10.43 29.77
N GLU A 15 18.15 -9.64 28.81
CA GLU A 15 17.43 -8.34 28.89
C GLU A 15 17.97 -7.35 27.86
N ASN A 16 17.44 -7.38 26.63
CA ASN A 16 17.32 -6.17 25.82
C ASN A 16 16.25 -6.26 24.70
N THR A 17 15.35 -7.24 24.75
CA THR A 17 14.28 -7.38 23.76
C THR A 17 13.05 -6.53 24.05
N GLY A 18 12.91 -5.94 25.26
CA GLY A 18 11.76 -5.08 25.61
C GLY A 18 11.81 -3.69 24.97
N ASN A 19 13.00 -3.09 24.89
CA ASN A 19 13.18 -1.71 24.41
C ASN A 19 12.97 -1.57 22.91
N GLN A 20 13.15 -2.65 22.14
CA GLN A 20 13.04 -2.62 20.68
C GLN A 20 11.57 -2.64 20.19
N TYR A 21 10.64 -3.17 20.99
CA TYR A 21 9.20 -3.15 20.67
C TYR A 21 8.54 -1.82 21.06
N GLU A 22 8.98 -1.19 22.14
CA GLU A 22 8.47 0.13 22.55
C GLU A 22 8.92 1.25 21.59
N ASP A 23 10.14 1.18 21.06
CA ASP A 23 10.62 2.11 20.03
C ASP A 23 9.87 1.97 18.69
N LEU A 24 9.49 0.75 18.30
CA LEU A 24 8.67 0.50 17.11
C LEU A 24 7.23 1.02 17.28
N GLN A 25 6.67 0.90 18.49
CA GLN A 25 5.34 1.44 18.80
C GLN A 25 5.34 2.97 18.87
N GLN A 26 6.35 3.60 19.48
CA GLN A 26 6.48 5.06 19.52
C GLN A 26 6.75 5.66 18.13
N GLN A 27 7.48 4.96 17.25
CA GLN A 27 7.63 5.34 15.85
C GLN A 27 6.35 5.17 15.04
N GLN A 28 5.49 4.20 15.37
CA GLN A 28 4.16 4.04 14.77
C GLN A 28 3.18 5.13 15.24
N THR A 29 3.17 5.49 16.53
CA THR A 29 2.32 6.58 17.03
C THR A 29 2.69 7.94 16.43
N ASN A 30 3.98 8.20 16.20
CA ASN A 30 4.42 9.40 15.48
C ASN A 30 4.09 9.35 13.98
N ARG A 31 4.03 8.16 13.38
CA ARG A 31 3.62 7.92 11.98
C ARG A 31 2.14 8.23 11.77
N ASP A 32 1.28 7.80 12.69
CA ASP A 32 -0.16 8.05 12.63
C ASP A 32 -0.52 9.54 12.83
N GLN A 33 0.29 10.30 13.58
CA GLN A 33 0.11 11.75 13.77
C GLN A 33 0.52 12.56 12.54
N LEU A 34 1.62 12.19 11.86
CA LEU A 34 2.07 12.87 10.63
C LEU A 34 1.13 12.60 9.45
N ASP A 35 0.61 11.38 9.31
CA ASP A 35 -0.37 11.06 8.26
C ASP A 35 -1.75 11.71 8.52
N GLN A 36 -2.11 11.97 9.79
CA GLN A 36 -3.30 12.74 10.16
C GLN A 36 -3.22 14.23 9.81
N GLU A 37 -2.05 14.86 9.92
CA GLU A 37 -1.86 16.28 9.58
C GLU A 37 -1.80 16.55 8.07
N PHE A 38 -1.36 15.57 7.27
CA PHE A 38 -1.23 15.74 5.82
C PHE A 38 -2.58 15.67 5.08
N ASP A 39 -3.51 14.82 5.53
CA ASP A 39 -4.84 14.66 4.91
C ASP A 39 -5.77 15.87 5.22
N TYR A 40 -5.51 16.58 6.34
CA TYR A 40 -6.29 17.76 6.75
C TYR A 40 -5.91 19.04 5.97
N ASN A 41 -4.66 19.15 5.50
CA ASN A 41 -4.15 20.38 4.89
C ASN A 41 -4.34 20.50 3.38
N GLN A 42 -4.72 19.42 2.68
CA GLN A 42 -4.88 19.44 1.22
C GLN A 42 -6.21 20.05 0.73
N GLN A 43 -7.17 20.32 1.64
CA GLN A 43 -8.50 20.87 1.29
C GLN A 43 -8.59 22.41 1.39
N HIS A 44 -7.54 23.09 1.84
CA HIS A 44 -7.57 24.54 2.07
C HIS A 44 -6.72 25.33 1.06
N SER A 45 -7.02 25.23 -0.23
CA SER A 45 -6.50 26.19 -1.23
C SER A 45 -7.31 26.20 -2.52
N THR A 46 -8.50 26.83 -2.50
CA THR A 46 -9.02 27.63 -3.63
C THR A 46 -10.18 28.50 -3.13
N SER A 47 -9.88 29.74 -2.71
CA SER A 47 -10.90 30.79 -2.56
C SER A 47 -10.76 31.72 -3.75
N HIS A 48 -11.53 31.49 -4.81
CA HIS A 48 -11.75 32.48 -5.86
C HIS A 48 -13.09 33.16 -5.60
N HIS A 49 -12.99 34.42 -5.20
CA HIS A 49 -14.06 35.33 -4.85
C HIS A 49 -14.88 35.70 -6.10
N PHE A 50 -16.13 35.25 -6.20
CA PHE A 50 -17.12 35.82 -7.11
C PHE A 50 -18.25 36.45 -6.30
N ASN A 51 -18.36 37.77 -6.38
CA ASN A 51 -19.44 38.55 -5.77
C ASN A 51 -20.70 38.44 -6.62
N PHE A 52 -21.75 37.79 -6.11
CA PHE A 52 -23.13 38.13 -6.48
C PHE A 52 -24.04 38.00 -5.26
N THR A 53 -24.85 39.04 -5.06
CA THR A 53 -25.80 39.24 -3.98
C THR A 53 -26.95 38.23 -4.03
N ASP A 54 -27.05 37.35 -3.03
CA ASP A 54 -28.27 36.62 -2.63
C ASP A 54 -28.15 36.13 -1.18
N HIS A 55 -28.66 36.93 -0.23
CA HIS A 55 -28.30 36.83 1.19
C HIS A 55 -29.07 35.76 1.99
N GLU A 56 -29.99 35.00 1.38
CA GLU A 56 -30.75 33.94 2.08
C GLU A 56 -30.48 32.52 1.56
N ASN A 57 -29.90 32.36 0.37
CA ASN A 57 -29.62 31.06 -0.25
C ASN A 57 -28.21 30.52 0.06
N SER A 58 -27.33 31.39 0.57
CA SER A 58 -25.93 31.07 0.93
C SER A 58 -25.83 30.23 2.22
N SER A 59 -26.60 30.55 3.25
CA SER A 59 -26.59 29.82 4.53
C SER A 59 -27.06 28.37 4.40
N PHE A 60 -28.10 28.14 3.58
CA PHE A 60 -28.59 26.79 3.29
C PHE A 60 -27.56 25.95 2.53
N ASN A 61 -26.88 26.53 1.53
CA ASN A 61 -25.81 25.86 0.79
C ASN A 61 -24.61 25.52 1.69
N ILE A 62 -24.21 26.40 2.60
CA ILE A 62 -23.11 26.14 3.55
C ILE A 62 -23.46 24.97 4.47
N ARG A 63 -24.68 24.92 5.01
CA ARG A 63 -25.11 23.82 5.90
C ARG A 63 -25.19 22.48 5.15
N VAL A 64 -25.67 22.48 3.91
CA VAL A 64 -25.68 21.28 3.06
C VAL A 64 -24.26 20.83 2.75
N GLN A 65 -23.34 21.75 2.44
CA GLN A 65 -21.93 21.45 2.20
C GLN A 65 -21.25 20.87 3.46
N GLN A 66 -21.50 21.44 4.64
CA GLN A 66 -20.98 20.94 5.90
C GLN A 66 -21.51 19.53 6.23
N LEU A 67 -22.80 19.29 6.00
CA LEU A 67 -23.39 17.95 6.17
C LEU A 67 -22.77 16.95 5.18
N HIS A 68 -22.56 17.35 3.93
CA HIS A 68 -21.92 16.52 2.92
C HIS A 68 -20.48 16.17 3.33
N GLN A 69 -19.68 17.15 3.75
CA GLN A 69 -18.33 16.96 4.26
C GLN A 69 -18.31 16.01 5.47
N HIS A 70 -19.25 16.18 6.41
CA HIS A 70 -19.38 15.29 7.57
C HIS A 70 -19.68 13.84 7.15
N PHE A 71 -20.64 13.63 6.25
CA PHE A 71 -20.95 12.28 5.76
C PHE A 71 -19.80 11.65 4.97
N GLN A 72 -19.07 12.44 4.18
CA GLN A 72 -17.85 11.99 3.52
C GLN A 72 -16.78 11.58 4.53
N ALA A 73 -16.53 12.40 5.56
CA ALA A 73 -15.55 12.10 6.61
C ALA A 73 -15.91 10.81 7.36
N GLU A 74 -17.16 10.64 7.75
CA GLU A 74 -17.65 9.42 8.40
C GLU A 74 -17.53 8.19 7.49
N HIS A 75 -17.81 8.34 6.19
CA HIS A 75 -17.66 7.25 5.22
C HIS A 75 -16.19 6.85 5.06
N VAL A 76 -15.27 7.81 4.91
CA VAL A 76 -13.83 7.58 4.81
C VAL A 76 -13.32 6.90 6.08
N LYS A 77 -13.73 7.38 7.26
CA LYS A 77 -13.39 6.78 8.55
C LYS A 77 -13.85 5.32 8.63
N LYS A 78 -15.10 5.03 8.27
CA LYS A 78 -15.63 3.66 8.26
C LYS A 78 -14.87 2.77 7.30
N LYS A 79 -14.52 3.27 6.11
CA LYS A 79 -13.72 2.53 5.11
C LYS A 79 -12.34 2.18 5.67
N ARG A 80 -11.66 3.15 6.30
CA ARG A 80 -10.34 2.95 6.95
C ARG A 80 -10.38 1.87 8.02
N LEU A 81 -11.36 1.92 8.93
CA LEU A 81 -11.50 0.91 10.00
C LEU A 81 -11.75 -0.51 9.45
N LEU A 82 -12.55 -0.62 8.39
CA LEU A 82 -12.79 -1.91 7.74
C LEU A 82 -11.53 -2.44 7.05
N GLU A 83 -10.76 -1.56 6.40
CA GLU A 83 -9.50 -1.91 5.76
C GLU A 83 -8.44 -2.36 6.77
N GLU A 84 -8.30 -1.64 7.89
CA GLU A 84 -7.42 -2.02 9.00
C GLU A 84 -7.78 -3.41 9.56
N LYS A 85 -9.07 -3.66 9.78
CA LYS A 85 -9.54 -4.99 10.19
C LYS A 85 -9.15 -6.06 9.17
N HIS A 86 -9.32 -5.80 7.88
CA HIS A 86 -8.95 -6.74 6.83
C HIS A 86 -7.44 -6.98 6.75
N TRP A 87 -6.62 -5.96 7.00
CA TRP A 87 -5.17 -6.11 7.11
C TRP A 87 -4.78 -6.98 8.30
N ALA A 88 -5.39 -6.74 9.47
CA ALA A 88 -5.18 -7.56 10.66
C ALA A 88 -5.53 -9.03 10.42
N GLU A 89 -6.60 -9.33 9.66
CA GLU A 89 -7.01 -10.69 9.31
C GLU A 89 -5.96 -11.46 8.48
N VAL A 90 -5.17 -10.76 7.65
CA VAL A 90 -4.21 -11.40 6.73
C VAL A 90 -2.75 -11.35 7.21
N TYR A 91 -2.44 -10.44 8.15
CA TYR A 91 -1.06 -10.07 8.52
C TYR A 91 -0.19 -11.27 8.95
N ASP A 92 -0.68 -12.12 9.86
CA ASP A 92 0.10 -13.25 10.37
C ASP A 92 0.49 -14.24 9.26
N SER A 93 -0.46 -14.53 8.37
CA SER A 93 -0.23 -15.41 7.22
C SER A 93 0.75 -14.79 6.22
N MET A 94 0.64 -13.48 5.98
CA MET A 94 1.57 -12.73 5.14
C MET A 94 2.98 -12.77 5.72
N PHE A 95 3.12 -12.50 7.02
CA PHE A 95 4.42 -12.46 7.70
C PHE A 95 5.13 -13.81 7.62
N SER A 96 4.40 -14.91 7.86
CA SER A 96 4.94 -16.27 7.73
C SER A 96 5.44 -16.54 6.29
N SER A 97 4.62 -16.25 5.29
CA SER A 97 4.99 -16.42 3.87
C SER A 97 6.18 -15.54 3.48
N PHE A 98 6.20 -14.30 3.96
CA PHE A 98 7.28 -13.34 3.72
C PHE A 98 8.60 -13.87 4.24
N LYS A 99 8.64 -14.33 5.50
CA LYS A 99 9.87 -14.88 6.10
C LYS A 99 10.39 -16.10 5.34
N GLN A 100 9.50 -16.99 4.89
CA GLN A 100 9.89 -18.15 4.11
C GLN A 100 10.46 -17.78 2.73
N CYS A 101 9.82 -16.84 2.03
CA CYS A 101 10.26 -16.39 0.72
C CYS A 101 11.56 -15.57 0.80
N ALA A 102 11.71 -14.73 1.83
CA ALA A 102 12.90 -13.93 2.07
C ALA A 102 14.19 -14.78 2.11
N VAL A 103 14.16 -15.92 2.80
CA VAL A 103 15.30 -16.84 2.87
C VAL A 103 15.65 -17.41 1.49
N LYS A 104 14.64 -17.73 0.67
CA LYS A 104 14.83 -18.33 -0.67
C LYS A 104 15.38 -17.33 -1.69
N THR A 105 15.10 -16.04 -1.52
CA THR A 105 15.38 -14.98 -2.50
C THR A 105 16.48 -14.02 -2.06
N ALA A 106 17.19 -14.31 -0.96
CA ALA A 106 18.14 -13.39 -0.33
C ALA A 106 17.51 -12.00 -0.08
N ASP A 107 16.37 -12.01 0.62
CA ASP A 107 15.49 -10.86 0.82
C ASP A 107 15.02 -10.20 -0.50
N TRP A 108 14.78 -10.97 -1.56
CA TRP A 108 14.50 -10.46 -2.91
C TRP A 108 15.64 -9.64 -3.53
N GLY A 109 16.89 -9.89 -3.10
CA GLY A 109 18.10 -9.35 -3.71
C GLY A 109 18.70 -10.25 -4.81
N ASP A 110 18.31 -11.53 -4.87
CA ASP A 110 18.76 -12.48 -5.89
C ASP A 110 18.00 -12.26 -7.21
N GLU A 111 18.71 -11.85 -8.26
CA GLU A 111 18.13 -11.48 -9.57
C GLU A 111 17.40 -12.64 -10.25
N ASP A 112 17.91 -13.87 -10.10
CA ASP A 112 17.35 -15.04 -10.76
C ASP A 112 16.12 -15.59 -10.03
N LYS A 113 16.02 -15.34 -8.72
CA LYS A 113 15.01 -15.97 -7.85
C LYS A 113 13.88 -15.06 -7.42
N TRP A 114 14.03 -13.75 -7.50
CA TRP A 114 13.07 -12.84 -6.86
C TRP A 114 11.67 -12.84 -7.51
N ARG A 115 11.55 -13.08 -8.84
CA ARG A 115 10.25 -13.26 -9.55
C ARG A 115 9.79 -14.70 -9.64
N GLN A 116 10.56 -15.65 -9.10
CA GLN A 116 10.18 -17.06 -9.17
C GLN A 116 8.92 -17.27 -8.32
N ASP A 117 7.97 -18.03 -8.86
CA ASP A 117 6.76 -18.38 -8.14
C ASP A 117 7.06 -19.51 -7.14
N TRP A 118 7.01 -19.18 -5.85
CA TRP A 118 7.29 -20.08 -4.74
C TRP A 118 6.05 -20.79 -4.20
N LYS A 119 4.91 -20.70 -4.88
CA LYS A 119 3.68 -21.37 -4.47
C LYS A 119 3.76 -22.87 -4.75
N ASP A 120 3.53 -23.67 -3.72
CA ASP A 120 3.38 -25.11 -3.87
C ASP A 120 2.12 -25.50 -4.66
N ARG A 121 2.19 -26.65 -5.33
CA ARG A 121 1.03 -27.22 -6.02
C ARG A 121 -0.07 -27.49 -4.99
N CYS A 122 -1.28 -27.03 -5.30
CA CYS A 122 -2.46 -27.27 -4.48
C CYS A 122 -3.50 -28.08 -5.27
N PRO A 123 -4.30 -28.93 -4.61
CA PRO A 123 -5.36 -29.71 -5.25
C PRO A 123 -6.62 -28.89 -5.57
N CYS A 124 -6.61 -27.58 -5.39
CA CYS A 124 -7.77 -26.72 -5.65
C CYS A 124 -8.19 -26.79 -7.11
N LEU A 125 -9.46 -27.16 -7.33
CA LEU A 125 -10.11 -27.18 -8.63
C LEU A 125 -10.59 -25.78 -9.02
N ASP A 126 -11.17 -25.06 -8.05
CA ASP A 126 -11.66 -23.71 -8.26
C ASP A 126 -10.52 -22.71 -8.14
N LYS A 127 -10.10 -22.20 -9.29
CA LYS A 127 -9.14 -21.12 -9.42
C LYS A 127 -9.84 -19.88 -9.96
N ARG A 128 -9.56 -18.74 -9.33
CA ARG A 128 -10.04 -17.43 -9.74
C ARG A 128 -8.90 -16.69 -10.40
N SER A 129 -8.99 -16.45 -11.70
CA SER A 129 -8.03 -15.62 -12.41
C SER A 129 -8.49 -14.17 -12.39
N ARG A 130 -7.58 -13.24 -12.09
CA ARG A 130 -7.87 -11.80 -12.14
C ARG A 130 -6.68 -11.01 -12.71
N PRO A 131 -6.96 -9.96 -13.49
CA PRO A 131 -5.92 -9.05 -13.94
C PRO A 131 -5.33 -8.28 -12.76
N LEU A 132 -4.01 -8.19 -12.71
CA LEU A 132 -3.27 -7.49 -11.67
C LEU A 132 -2.14 -6.66 -12.29
N VAL A 133 -2.07 -5.39 -11.91
CA VAL A 133 -0.96 -4.50 -12.28
C VAL A 133 0.19 -4.75 -11.31
N LEU A 134 1.30 -5.27 -11.84
CA LEU A 134 2.54 -5.49 -11.12
C LEU A 134 3.51 -4.35 -11.39
N VAL A 135 3.93 -3.66 -10.34
CA VAL A 135 4.92 -2.58 -10.40
C VAL A 135 6.24 -3.06 -9.81
N ASP A 136 7.31 -2.91 -10.56
CA ASP A 136 8.67 -3.29 -10.19
C ASP A 136 9.64 -2.19 -10.64
N ILE A 137 10.86 -2.19 -10.10
CA ILE A 137 11.92 -1.21 -10.36
C ILE A 137 12.10 -0.91 -11.85
N LEU A 138 12.04 -1.95 -12.69
CA LEU A 138 12.33 -1.86 -14.12
C LEU A 138 11.11 -2.11 -15.01
N SER A 139 9.93 -2.37 -14.45
CA SER A 139 8.76 -2.72 -15.25
C SER A 139 7.45 -2.47 -14.53
N ARG A 140 6.48 -1.90 -15.23
CA ARG A 140 5.05 -1.94 -14.88
C ARG A 140 4.38 -2.92 -15.85
N ARG A 141 3.61 -3.91 -15.41
CA ARG A 141 2.91 -4.82 -16.34
C ARG A 141 1.60 -5.33 -15.77
N GLN A 142 0.61 -5.56 -16.63
CA GLN A 142 -0.62 -6.23 -16.25
C GLN A 142 -0.52 -7.71 -16.61
N ILE A 143 -0.78 -8.59 -15.64
CA ILE A 143 -0.83 -10.04 -15.86
C ILE A 143 -2.08 -10.62 -15.22
N ASP A 144 -2.54 -11.76 -15.73
CA ASP A 144 -3.59 -12.55 -15.07
C ASP A 144 -2.97 -13.45 -13.99
N VAL A 145 -3.41 -13.26 -12.75
CA VAL A 145 -2.93 -14.03 -11.60
C VAL A 145 -3.99 -15.01 -11.14
N GLU A 146 -3.60 -16.28 -11.00
CA GLU A 146 -4.45 -17.32 -10.43
C GLU A 146 -4.44 -17.29 -8.89
N PHE A 147 -5.63 -17.29 -8.31
CA PHE A 147 -5.87 -17.39 -6.88
C PHE A 147 -6.70 -18.64 -6.55
N CYS A 148 -6.45 -19.24 -5.39
CA CYS A 148 -7.21 -20.37 -4.83
C CYS A 148 -7.82 -19.95 -3.49
N ASP A 149 -8.81 -20.69 -3.01
CA ASP A 149 -9.32 -20.51 -1.63
C ASP A 149 -8.40 -21.13 -0.56
N CYS A 150 -7.33 -21.82 -0.98
CA CYS A 150 -6.36 -22.44 -0.09
C CYS A 150 -5.43 -21.48 0.65
N GLN A 151 -5.30 -20.24 0.16
CA GLN A 151 -4.50 -19.20 0.79
C GLN A 151 -5.07 -17.84 0.44
N VAL A 152 -4.81 -16.84 1.30
CA VAL A 152 -5.25 -15.46 1.03
C VAL A 152 -4.48 -14.85 -0.14
N ASP A 153 -5.12 -13.91 -0.85
CA ASP A 153 -4.55 -13.23 -2.02
C ASP A 153 -3.17 -12.65 -1.73
N GLN A 154 -2.97 -12.03 -0.57
CA GLN A 154 -1.69 -11.44 -0.20
C GLN A 154 -0.56 -12.46 -0.05
N VAL A 155 -0.85 -13.65 0.51
CA VAL A 155 0.14 -14.75 0.60
C VAL A 155 0.53 -15.23 -0.79
N ARG A 156 -0.45 -15.34 -1.70
CA ARG A 156 -0.21 -15.67 -3.11
C ARG A 156 0.73 -14.66 -3.77
N LEU A 157 0.52 -13.36 -3.54
CA LEU A 157 1.36 -12.30 -4.11
C LEU A 157 2.78 -12.32 -3.54
N ILE A 158 2.93 -12.55 -2.24
CA ILE A 158 4.26 -12.64 -1.60
C ILE A 158 5.08 -13.79 -2.20
N GLN A 159 4.44 -14.94 -2.46
CA GLN A 159 5.09 -16.06 -3.14
C GLN A 159 5.55 -15.73 -4.56
N MET A 160 4.93 -14.74 -5.21
CA MET A 160 5.36 -14.21 -6.51
C MET A 160 6.39 -13.07 -6.40
N GLY A 161 6.68 -12.61 -5.17
CA GLY A 161 7.59 -11.50 -4.88
C GLY A 161 6.95 -10.11 -4.85
N TYR A 162 5.63 -10.03 -4.60
CA TYR A 162 4.87 -8.79 -4.59
C TYR A 162 4.01 -8.63 -3.34
N ILE A 163 3.64 -7.40 -2.98
CA ILE A 163 2.64 -7.07 -1.97
C ILE A 163 1.53 -6.26 -2.63
N GLY A 164 0.28 -6.70 -2.46
CA GLY A 164 -0.88 -6.02 -3.03
C GLY A 164 -1.24 -4.77 -2.23
N THR A 165 -1.78 -3.75 -2.90
CA THR A 165 -2.16 -2.48 -2.26
C THR A 165 -3.39 -2.55 -1.36
N SER A 166 -4.20 -3.60 -1.47
CA SER A 166 -5.37 -3.84 -0.63
C SER A 166 -5.39 -5.27 -0.08
N PRO A 167 -5.86 -5.48 1.17
CA PRO A 167 -5.81 -6.80 1.81
C PRO A 167 -6.75 -7.80 1.15
N LYS A 168 -7.87 -7.29 0.61
CA LYS A 168 -8.87 -8.07 -0.14
C LYS A 168 -8.87 -7.59 -1.58
N PHE A 169 -8.81 -8.56 -2.49
CA PHE A 169 -8.92 -8.35 -3.93
C PHE A 169 -8.00 -7.25 -4.49
N PRO A 170 -6.66 -7.37 -4.29
CA PRO A 170 -5.71 -6.41 -4.83
C PRO A 170 -5.86 -6.30 -6.35
N ARG A 171 -5.75 -5.06 -6.85
CA ARG A 171 -5.70 -4.74 -8.29
C ARG A 171 -4.30 -4.34 -8.75
N THR A 172 -3.51 -3.83 -7.79
CA THR A 172 -2.13 -3.42 -8.00
C THR A 172 -1.27 -4.08 -6.92
N ALA A 173 -0.06 -4.49 -7.28
CA ALA A 173 0.92 -5.00 -6.34
C ALA A 173 2.32 -4.49 -6.68
N PHE A 174 3.06 -4.12 -5.65
CA PHE A 174 4.44 -3.64 -5.76
C PHE A 174 5.41 -4.78 -5.44
N SER A 175 6.47 -4.90 -6.23
CA SER A 175 7.51 -5.88 -5.96
C SER A 175 8.15 -5.60 -4.61
N ILE A 176 8.45 -6.64 -3.85
CA ILE A 176 9.03 -6.50 -2.51
C ILE A 176 10.41 -5.85 -2.59
N ARG A 177 11.18 -6.10 -3.65
CA ARG A 177 12.46 -5.43 -3.89
C ARG A 177 12.33 -3.92 -4.15
N LEU A 178 11.26 -3.48 -4.82
CA LEU A 178 10.97 -2.06 -5.00
C LEU A 178 10.65 -1.41 -3.65
N LEU A 179 9.84 -2.07 -2.81
CA LEU A 179 9.54 -1.59 -1.47
C LEU A 179 10.78 -1.53 -0.57
N ARG A 180 11.69 -2.51 -0.67
CA ARG A 180 13.00 -2.48 0.00
C ARG A 180 13.87 -1.33 -0.47
N LEU A 181 13.91 -1.07 -1.78
CA LEU A 181 14.65 0.06 -2.35
C LEU A 181 14.12 1.39 -1.79
N HIS A 182 12.80 1.56 -1.75
CA HIS A 182 12.17 2.73 -1.15
C HIS A 182 12.54 2.88 0.33
N ASP A 183 12.48 1.81 1.14
CA ASP A 183 12.86 1.83 2.56
C ASP A 183 14.32 2.27 2.76
N ILE A 184 15.24 1.80 1.92
CA ILE A 184 16.65 2.23 1.95
C ILE A 184 16.78 3.71 1.58
N ILE A 185 16.11 4.17 0.52
CA ILE A 185 16.15 5.58 0.10
C ILE A 185 15.56 6.48 1.17
N TRP A 186 14.41 6.12 1.74
CA TRP A 186 13.77 6.86 2.80
C TRP A 186 14.69 7.02 4.02
N LYS A 187 15.33 5.94 4.47
CA LYS A 187 16.28 5.95 5.59
C LYS A 187 17.49 6.87 5.38
N ASN A 188 17.98 7.00 4.16
CA ASN A 188 19.22 7.73 3.85
C ASN A 188 18.99 9.13 3.28
N CYS A 189 17.84 9.37 2.66
CA CYS A 189 17.56 10.59 1.88
C CYS A 189 16.30 11.33 2.35
N ALA A 190 15.56 10.81 3.34
CA ALA A 190 14.31 11.38 3.84
C ALA A 190 13.27 11.68 2.74
N VAL A 191 13.29 10.90 1.65
CA VAL A 191 12.36 11.03 0.54
C VAL A 191 11.01 10.49 0.99
N SER A 192 9.96 11.32 0.92
CA SER A 192 8.60 10.86 1.18
C SER A 192 8.08 9.96 0.05
N ILE A 193 6.98 9.24 0.28
CA ILE A 193 6.46 8.29 -0.70
C ILE A 193 6.04 8.97 -2.03
N THR A 194 5.49 10.18 -1.96
CA THR A 194 4.94 10.88 -3.13
C THR A 194 5.99 11.28 -4.17
N PRO A 195 7.13 11.92 -3.81
CA PRO A 195 8.22 12.15 -4.77
C PRO A 195 8.79 10.84 -5.34
N PHE A 196 8.91 9.79 -4.51
CA PHE A 196 9.41 8.50 -4.97
C PHE A 196 8.46 7.85 -5.98
N GLU A 197 7.15 7.84 -5.70
CA GLU A 197 6.11 7.35 -6.60
C GLU A 197 6.17 8.07 -7.96
N LYS A 198 6.19 9.40 -7.96
CA LYS A 198 6.31 10.20 -9.19
C LYS A 198 7.58 9.87 -9.97
N ALA A 199 8.71 9.73 -9.28
CA ALA A 199 9.97 9.40 -9.92
C ALA A 199 9.95 7.99 -10.55
N ILE A 200 9.38 7.00 -9.85
CA ILE A 200 9.19 5.65 -10.39
C ILE A 200 8.21 5.68 -11.57
N ASP A 201 7.12 6.42 -11.48
CA ASP A 201 6.14 6.51 -12.54
C ASP A 201 6.74 7.14 -13.81
N GLU A 202 7.43 8.28 -13.67
CA GLU A 202 8.15 8.93 -14.78
C GLU A 202 9.22 8.00 -15.39
N TYR A 203 9.96 7.28 -14.55
CA TYR A 203 10.98 6.33 -15.00
C TYR A 203 10.39 5.15 -15.78
N LEU A 204 9.24 4.62 -15.34
CA LEU A 204 8.59 3.46 -15.96
C LEU A 204 7.78 3.84 -17.20
N ASP A 205 7.20 5.03 -17.25
CA ASP A 205 6.37 5.51 -18.37
C ASP A 205 7.15 5.55 -19.69
N ALA A 206 8.46 5.81 -19.65
CA ALA A 206 9.34 5.78 -20.83
C ALA A 206 9.37 4.41 -21.54
N ASN A 207 9.16 3.32 -20.79
CA ASN A 207 9.27 1.95 -21.29
C ASN A 207 7.93 1.18 -21.26
N ASN A 208 6.93 1.69 -20.54
CA ASN A 208 5.66 1.01 -20.35
C ASN A 208 4.51 1.98 -20.02
N PRO A 209 3.93 2.64 -21.05
CA PRO A 209 2.76 3.49 -20.87
C PRO A 209 1.51 2.61 -20.66
N LEU A 210 1.43 1.94 -19.51
CA LEU A 210 0.13 1.54 -19.00
C LEU A 210 -0.59 2.82 -18.60
N ILE A 211 -1.52 3.24 -19.44
CA ILE A 211 -2.42 4.35 -19.13
C ILE A 211 -3.24 3.91 -17.90
N LEU A 212 -2.80 4.33 -16.72
CA LEU A 212 -3.59 4.26 -15.50
C LEU A 212 -4.69 5.32 -15.65
N VAL A 213 -5.76 5.01 -16.38
CA VAL A 213 -6.90 5.93 -16.47
C VAL A 213 -7.52 6.02 -15.09
N SER A 214 -7.43 7.20 -14.48
CA SER A 214 -8.43 7.73 -13.55
C SER A 214 -8.25 9.25 -13.44
N GLY A 215 -8.96 10.00 -14.29
CA GLY A 215 -9.08 11.45 -14.15
C GLY A 215 -9.39 12.19 -15.45
N ALA A 216 -10.64 12.62 -15.56
CA ALA A 216 -11.21 13.55 -16.52
C ALA A 216 -11.42 13.05 -17.97
N ASP A 217 -12.67 12.67 -18.23
CA ASP A 217 -13.38 13.16 -19.41
C ASP A 217 -13.26 14.69 -19.41
N MET A 218 -12.17 15.21 -19.99
CA MET A 218 -12.13 16.56 -20.53
C MET A 218 -12.77 16.48 -21.91
N ASP A 219 -13.80 17.30 -22.09
CA ASP A 219 -14.46 17.65 -23.35
C ASP A 219 -15.20 16.53 -24.10
N SER A 220 -16.41 16.24 -23.63
CA SER A 220 -17.52 16.07 -24.57
C SER A 220 -18.85 16.40 -23.89
N ASP A 221 -19.37 17.60 -24.16
CA ASP A 221 -20.80 17.90 -24.08
C ASP A 221 -21.49 17.16 -25.24
N PRO A 222 -22.46 16.24 -25.00
CA PRO A 222 -23.45 15.92 -25.99
C PRO A 222 -24.71 16.71 -25.67
N LEU A 223 -24.93 17.79 -26.42
CA LEU A 223 -26.22 18.44 -26.55
C LEU A 223 -27.26 17.37 -26.95
N TYR A 224 -28.13 16.99 -26.01
CA TYR A 224 -29.38 16.33 -26.36
C TYR A 224 -30.28 17.35 -27.06
N THR A 225 -30.35 17.26 -28.37
CA THR A 225 -31.39 17.93 -29.16
C THR A 225 -32.68 17.12 -29.04
N VAL A 226 -33.67 17.66 -28.34
CA VAL A 226 -35.05 17.19 -28.45
C VAL A 226 -35.68 17.94 -29.62
N SER A 227 -35.82 17.27 -30.76
CA SER A 227 -36.71 17.73 -31.83
C SER A 227 -38.16 17.46 -31.41
N LEU A 228 -38.92 18.53 -31.21
CA LEU A 228 -40.37 18.55 -31.24
C LEU A 228 -40.81 19.22 -32.54
N ALA A 229 -41.43 18.44 -33.43
CA ALA A 229 -42.40 18.88 -34.43
C ALA A 229 -43.33 17.70 -34.72
#